data_AF-A0A373NRJ9-F1
#
_entry.id   AF-A0A373NRJ9-F1
#
_cell.length_a   1.000
_cell.length_b   1.000
_cell.length_c   1.000
_cell.angle_alpha   90.00
_cell.angle_beta   90.00
_cell.angle_gamma   90.00
#
_symmetry.space_group_name_H-M   'P 1'
#
loop_
_entity.id
_entity.type
_entity.pdbx_description
1 polymer ?
#
loop_
_entity_poly.entity_id
_entity_poly.type
_entity_poly.pdbx_seq_one_letter_code
_entity_poly.pdbx_strand_id
1 'polypeptide(L)'
;MPKWTEYTSKDTLADNDEVMLYDATGKANKRGLMSKFWDYVVDKMSTAVISKLETNNKTIIGAINALNGDKVPKKVLNLSDEASASTILNSVNAGDGCNLLPVWGTIGGLYSGWAWGIVLAGQNNINFIGVENASKKLAAAQYSNGKWVKIL
;
A
#
# COMPACT_ATOMS: atom_id res chain seq x y z
N MET A 1 -42.03 14.04 39.85
CA MET A 1 -41.74 13.84 38.42
C MET A 1 -42.53 12.63 37.95
N PRO A 2 -43.18 12.69 36.77
CA PRO A 2 -43.82 11.53 36.15
C PRO A 2 -42.83 10.37 36.02
N LYS A 3 -43.32 9.14 36.13
CA LYS A 3 -42.48 7.94 35.93
C LYS A 3 -42.16 7.79 34.44
N TRP A 4 -40.99 7.22 34.13
CA TRP A 4 -40.55 6.99 32.74
C TRP A 4 -41.61 6.25 31.89
N THR A 5 -42.35 5.34 32.52
CA THR A 5 -43.43 4.54 31.91
C THR A 5 -44.70 5.34 31.59
N GLU A 6 -44.81 6.58 32.06
CA GLU A 6 -45.98 7.45 31.86
C GLU A 6 -45.80 8.41 30.68
N TYR A 7 -44.60 8.48 30.10
CA TYR A 7 -44.34 9.26 28.89
C TYR A 7 -44.74 8.49 27.64
N THR A 8 -45.33 9.19 26.66
CA THR A 8 -45.57 8.63 25.33
C THR A 8 -44.25 8.28 24.67
N SER A 9 -44.08 7.02 24.26
CA SER A 9 -42.88 6.55 23.56
C SER A 9 -42.98 6.81 22.07
N LYS A 10 -41.86 7.14 21.45
CA LYS A 10 -41.65 7.13 20.01
C LYS A 10 -40.37 6.35 19.72
N ASP A 11 -40.38 5.54 18.68
CA ASP A 11 -39.28 4.60 18.40
C ASP A 11 -38.20 5.21 17.49
N THR A 12 -38.52 6.28 16.75
CA THR A 12 -37.61 6.89 15.77
C THR A 12 -37.11 8.23 16.28
N LEU A 13 -35.78 8.38 16.32
CA LEU A 13 -35.12 9.67 16.55
C LEU A 13 -35.27 10.57 15.33
N ALA A 14 -35.47 11.86 15.57
CA ALA A 14 -35.57 12.88 14.55
C ALA A 14 -34.49 13.97 14.74
N ASP A 15 -34.09 14.62 13.66
CA ASP A 15 -33.04 15.64 13.67
C ASP A 15 -33.35 16.84 14.57
N ASN A 16 -34.64 17.13 14.76
CA ASN A 16 -35.16 18.20 15.60
C ASN A 16 -35.41 17.75 17.05
N ASP A 17 -35.18 16.49 17.40
CA ASP A 17 -35.20 16.06 18.78
C ASP A 17 -34.09 16.76 19.56
N GLU A 18 -34.28 16.93 20.86
CA GLU A 18 -33.32 17.64 21.70
C GLU A 18 -32.55 16.68 22.60
N VAL A 19 -31.26 16.95 22.74
CA VAL A 19 -30.38 16.27 23.68
C VAL A 19 -29.87 17.28 24.70
N MET A 20 -29.68 16.82 25.93
CA MET A 20 -29.10 17.58 27.03
C MET A 20 -27.80 16.93 27.48
N LEU A 21 -26.73 17.72 27.52
CA LEU A 21 -25.41 17.30 27.99
C LEU A 21 -24.99 18.19 29.14
N TYR A 22 -24.35 17.61 30.15
CA TYR A 22 -23.83 18.37 31.28
C TYR A 22 -22.37 18.77 31.03
N ASP A 23 -22.09 20.07 31.03
CA ASP A 23 -20.73 20.61 31.02
C ASP A 23 -20.22 20.70 32.47
N ALA A 24 -19.42 19.72 32.88
CA ALA A 24 -18.88 19.67 34.23
C ALA A 24 -17.94 20.84 34.56
N THR A 25 -17.20 21.36 33.57
CA THR A 25 -16.27 22.48 33.76
C THR A 25 -17.03 23.78 33.93
N GLY A 26 -18.02 24.03 33.07
CA GLY A 26 -18.88 25.21 33.15
C GLY A 26 -20.00 25.14 34.19
N LYS A 27 -20.24 23.96 34.77
CA LYS A 27 -21.38 23.65 35.65
C LYS A 27 -22.74 24.05 35.04
N ALA A 28 -22.89 23.82 33.73
CA ALA A 28 -24.04 24.25 32.96
C ALA A 28 -24.58 23.13 32.06
N ASN A 29 -25.90 23.14 31.83
CA ASN A 29 -26.55 22.21 30.90
C ASN A 29 -26.51 22.79 29.47
N LYS A 30 -26.03 22.00 28.53
CA LYS A 30 -26.07 22.29 27.09
C LYS A 30 -27.24 21.55 26.46
N ARG A 31 -28.28 22.28 26.09
CA ARG A 31 -29.40 21.77 25.28
C ARG A 31 -29.12 22.05 23.81
N GLY A 32 -29.26 21.04 22.97
CA GLY A 32 -29.05 21.15 21.53
C GLY A 32 -29.87 20.15 20.76
N LEU A 33 -29.89 20.27 19.43
CA LEU A 33 -30.57 19.33 18.55
C LEU A 33 -29.75 18.04 18.39
N MET A 34 -30.43 16.91 18.22
CA MET A 34 -29.84 15.61 17.98
C MET A 34 -28.97 15.61 16.72
N SER A 35 -29.42 16.29 15.66
CA SER A 35 -28.62 16.53 14.44
C SER A 35 -27.25 17.13 14.74
N LYS A 36 -27.20 18.23 15.50
CA LYS A 36 -25.94 18.90 15.86
C LYS A 36 -25.04 18.04 16.74
N PHE A 37 -25.64 17.27 17.64
CA PHE A 37 -24.90 16.33 18.46
C PHE A 37 -24.28 15.21 17.62
N TRP A 38 -25.05 14.65 16.67
CA TRP A 38 -24.59 13.64 15.76
C TRP A 38 -23.45 14.12 14.86
N ASP A 39 -23.57 15.32 14.28
CA ASP A 39 -22.51 15.95 13.49
C ASP A 39 -21.20 16.05 14.29
N TYR A 40 -21.28 16.46 15.56
CA TYR A 40 -20.12 16.53 16.44
C TYR A 40 -19.49 15.15 16.69
N VAL A 41 -20.30 14.12 16.95
CA VAL A 41 -19.81 12.75 17.16
C VAL A 41 -19.12 12.22 15.91
N VAL A 42 -19.75 12.37 14.74
CA VAL A 42 -19.21 11.90 13.46
C VAL A 42 -17.91 12.61 13.10
N ASP A 43 -17.83 13.92 13.32
CA ASP A 43 -16.60 14.69 13.08
C ASP A 43 -15.44 14.22 13.97
N LYS A 44 -15.70 14.01 15.27
CA LYS A 44 -14.72 13.48 16.21
C LYS A 44 -14.26 12.07 15.85
N MET A 45 -15.19 11.18 15.47
CA MET A 45 -14.87 9.83 15.04
C MET A 45 -14.06 9.83 13.74
N SER A 46 -14.48 10.59 12.75
CA SER A 46 -13.79 10.69 11.45
C SER A 46 -12.36 11.19 11.64
N THR A 47 -12.18 12.27 12.42
CA THR A 47 -10.86 12.80 12.76
C THR A 47 -10.00 11.79 13.51
N ALA A 48 -10.56 11.07 14.48
CA ALA A 48 -9.84 10.06 15.27
C ALA A 48 -9.44 8.83 14.45
N VAL A 49 -10.23 8.44 13.44
CA VAL A 49 -9.89 7.35 12.53
C VAL A 49 -8.85 7.79 11.51
N ILE A 50 -9.03 8.97 10.91
CA ILE A 50 -8.08 9.53 9.92
C ILE A 50 -6.71 9.79 10.56
N SER A 51 -6.65 10.22 11.82
CA SER A 51 -5.38 10.46 12.52
C SER A 51 -4.55 9.18 12.73
N LYS A 52 -5.20 8.01 12.75
CA LYS A 52 -4.54 6.69 12.89
C LYS A 52 -3.91 6.17 11.59
N LEU A 53 -4.15 6.80 10.43
CA LEU A 53 -3.57 6.34 9.16
C LEU A 53 -2.04 6.45 9.19
N GLU A 54 -1.28 5.38 8.92
CA GLU A 54 0.20 5.36 9.00
C GLU A 54 0.92 6.09 7.84
N THR A 55 0.25 7.02 7.17
CA THR A 55 0.81 7.82 6.07
C THR A 55 1.13 9.25 6.52
N ASN A 56 2.10 9.88 5.86
CA ASN A 56 2.44 11.29 6.05
C ASN A 56 1.27 12.23 5.70
N ASN A 57 0.44 11.84 4.72
CA ASN A 57 -0.72 12.61 4.30
C ASN A 57 -2.01 12.01 4.89
N LYS A 58 -2.49 12.59 5.99
CA LYS A 58 -3.68 12.14 6.75
C LYS A 58 -4.99 12.52 6.07
N THR A 59 -5.15 12.07 4.84
CA THR A 59 -6.40 12.12 4.06
C THR A 59 -6.67 10.75 3.48
N ILE A 60 -7.93 10.44 3.16
CA ILE A 60 -8.28 9.15 2.52
C ILE A 60 -7.48 8.96 1.22
N ILE A 61 -7.45 10.00 0.38
CA ILE A 61 -6.70 9.99 -0.89
C ILE A 61 -5.19 9.86 -0.63
N GLY A 62 -4.64 10.56 0.36
CA GLY A 62 -3.23 10.48 0.74
C GLY A 62 -2.81 9.08 1.20
N ALA A 63 -3.65 8.39 1.98
CA ALA A 63 -3.39 7.01 2.40
C ALA A 63 -3.49 6.01 1.25
N ILE A 64 -4.48 6.16 0.37
CA ILE A 64 -4.62 5.32 -0.83
C ILE A 64 -3.42 5.52 -1.76
N ASN A 65 -2.98 6.76 -1.97
CA ASN A 65 -1.83 7.07 -2.82
C ASN A 65 -0.53 6.54 -2.22
N ALA A 66 -0.34 6.57 -0.90
CA ALA A 66 0.80 5.93 -0.26
C ALA A 66 0.78 4.41 -0.50
N LEU A 67 -0.36 3.76 -0.27
CA LEU A 67 -0.52 2.32 -0.50
C LEU A 67 -0.28 1.90 -1.97
N ASN A 68 -0.71 2.72 -2.93
CA ASN A 68 -0.57 2.42 -4.36
C ASN A 68 0.74 2.93 -4.99
N GLY A 69 1.33 3.99 -4.45
CA GLY A 69 2.55 4.61 -4.98
C GLY A 69 3.82 3.81 -4.70
N ASP A 70 3.76 2.88 -3.75
CA ASP A 70 4.86 1.96 -3.45
C ASP A 70 4.86 0.67 -4.31
N LYS A 71 3.97 0.59 -5.32
CA LYS A 71 3.88 -0.56 -6.23
C LYS A 71 4.91 -0.55 -7.36
N VAL A 72 5.54 0.59 -7.65
CA VAL A 72 6.69 0.61 -8.57
C VAL A 72 7.92 0.20 -7.76
N PRO A 73 8.68 -0.82 -8.18
CA PRO A 73 9.90 -1.21 -7.46
C PRO A 73 10.88 -0.03 -7.46
N LYS A 74 10.91 0.73 -6.35
CA LYS A 74 11.88 1.81 -6.07
C LYS A 74 13.30 1.26 -5.86
N LYS A 75 13.46 -0.06 -5.82
CA LYS A 75 14.69 -0.76 -5.48
C LYS A 75 15.12 -1.65 -6.65
N VAL A 76 16.27 -1.32 -7.22
CA VAL A 76 16.97 -2.19 -8.18
C VAL A 76 17.34 -3.48 -7.45
N LEU A 77 16.97 -4.64 -8.01
CA LEU A 77 17.23 -5.93 -7.39
C LEU A 77 18.69 -6.33 -7.62
N ASN A 78 19.33 -6.85 -6.57
CA ASN A 78 20.66 -7.44 -6.72
C ASN A 78 20.50 -8.87 -7.25
N LEU A 79 21.11 -9.15 -8.40
CA LEU A 79 21.13 -10.44 -9.08
C LEU A 79 22.59 -10.89 -9.18
N SER A 80 23.14 -11.39 -8.08
CA SER A 80 24.56 -11.80 -8.00
C SER A 80 24.77 -13.31 -8.12
N ASP A 81 23.70 -14.09 -7.97
CA ASP A 81 23.74 -15.55 -8.05
C ASP A 81 22.49 -16.11 -8.74
N GLU A 82 22.54 -17.40 -9.06
CA GLU A 82 21.44 -18.12 -9.72
C GLU A 82 20.20 -18.25 -8.83
N ALA A 83 20.39 -18.26 -7.50
CA ALA A 83 19.30 -18.35 -6.52
C ALA A 83 18.47 -17.06 -6.47
N SER A 84 19.07 -15.91 -6.78
CA SER A 84 18.40 -14.60 -6.83
C SER A 84 17.27 -14.55 -7.86
N ALA A 85 17.30 -15.41 -8.89
CA ALA A 85 16.21 -15.53 -9.87
C ALA A 85 14.92 -16.13 -9.26
N SER A 86 15.03 -16.98 -8.25
CA SER A 86 13.84 -17.52 -7.54
C SER A 86 13.14 -16.44 -6.72
N THR A 87 13.90 -15.52 -6.11
CA THR A 87 13.37 -14.32 -5.44
C THR A 87 12.66 -13.38 -6.41
N ILE A 88 13.16 -13.28 -7.65
CA ILE A 88 12.51 -12.54 -8.74
C ILE A 88 11.21 -13.22 -9.16
N LEU A 89 11.19 -14.54 -9.32
CA LEU A 89 9.97 -15.26 -9.69
C LEU A 89 8.87 -15.11 -8.62
N ASN A 90 9.26 -15.16 -7.35
CA ASN A 90 8.32 -14.99 -6.23
C ASN A 90 7.76 -13.55 -6.11
N SER A 91 8.38 -12.56 -6.77
CA SER A 91 7.83 -11.21 -6.84
C SER A 91 6.86 -11.01 -8.02
N VAL A 92 6.72 -12.01 -8.89
CA VAL A 92 5.76 -12.02 -10.00
C VAL A 92 4.47 -12.71 -9.54
N ASN A 93 3.40 -11.94 -9.39
CA ASN A 93 2.09 -12.50 -9.04
C ASN A 93 1.53 -13.36 -10.18
N ALA A 94 0.90 -14.48 -9.83
CA ALA A 94 0.20 -15.37 -10.76
C ALA A 94 -1.08 -14.67 -11.28
N GLY A 95 -0.93 -13.85 -12.33
CA GLY A 95 -2.05 -13.15 -12.96
C GLY A 95 -1.65 -12.01 -13.88
N ASP A 96 -0.45 -11.44 -13.71
CA ASP A 96 -0.06 -10.19 -14.36
C ASP A 96 1.03 -10.40 -15.42
N GLY A 97 0.70 -10.08 -16.67
CA GLY A 97 1.57 -9.93 -17.85
C GLY A 97 3.08 -10.15 -17.70
N CYS A 98 3.87 -9.15 -18.08
CA CYS A 98 5.34 -9.18 -18.00
C CYS A 98 5.80 -8.13 -17.00
N ASN A 99 6.53 -8.53 -15.95
CA ASN A 99 7.15 -7.62 -15.01
C ASN A 99 8.50 -7.13 -15.53
N LEU A 100 8.71 -5.83 -15.41
CA LEU A 100 9.95 -5.15 -15.78
C LEU A 100 10.72 -4.79 -14.51
N LEU A 101 11.79 -5.52 -14.24
CA LEU A 101 12.55 -5.42 -13.00
C LEU A 101 13.96 -4.92 -13.29
N PRO A 102 14.32 -3.69 -12.89
CA PRO A 102 15.70 -3.24 -13.00
C PRO A 102 16.58 -4.05 -12.05
N VAL A 103 17.71 -4.55 -12.56
CA VAL A 103 18.65 -5.39 -11.81
C VAL A 103 20.08 -4.89 -11.92
N TRP A 104 20.89 -5.26 -10.92
CA TRP A 104 22.33 -5.05 -10.92
C TRP A 104 23.06 -6.25 -10.31
N GLY A 105 24.33 -6.44 -10.67
CA GLY A 105 25.16 -7.52 -10.11
C GLY A 105 26.00 -8.22 -11.17
N THR A 106 26.43 -9.44 -10.89
CA THR A 106 27.12 -10.33 -11.86
C THR A 106 26.13 -11.10 -12.75
N ILE A 107 24.83 -10.98 -12.46
CA ILE A 107 23.70 -11.57 -13.17
C ILE A 107 23.84 -13.10 -13.26
N GLY A 108 23.95 -13.74 -12.08
CA GLY A 108 24.17 -15.18 -11.96
C GLY A 108 25.44 -15.68 -12.64
N GLY A 109 26.44 -14.81 -12.82
CA GLY A 109 27.71 -15.14 -13.47
C GLY A 109 27.73 -14.93 -14.98
N LEU A 110 26.67 -14.36 -15.59
CA LEU A 110 26.70 -13.93 -17.00
C LEU A 110 27.80 -12.91 -17.29
N TYR A 111 28.17 -12.12 -16.27
CA TYR A 111 29.27 -11.17 -16.32
C TYR A 111 30.32 -11.48 -15.27
N SER A 112 31.58 -11.23 -15.63
CA SER A 112 32.73 -11.31 -14.72
C SER A 112 32.76 -10.18 -13.68
N GLY A 113 32.03 -9.10 -13.93
CA GLY A 113 31.96 -7.94 -13.04
C GLY A 113 30.56 -7.34 -12.96
N TRP A 114 30.52 -6.10 -12.48
CA TRP A 114 29.26 -5.42 -12.23
C TRP A 114 28.55 -5.03 -13.54
N ALA A 115 27.30 -5.46 -13.68
CA ALA A 115 26.42 -5.13 -14.79
C ALA A 115 25.10 -4.53 -14.32
N TRP A 116 24.46 -3.82 -15.24
CA TRP A 116 23.12 -3.27 -15.09
C TRP A 116 22.23 -3.82 -16.19
N GLY A 117 20.96 -4.07 -15.88
CA GLY A 117 20.03 -4.52 -16.89
C GLY A 117 18.61 -4.54 -16.41
N ILE A 118 17.78 -5.21 -17.19
CA ILE A 118 16.38 -5.41 -16.91
C ILE A 118 16.04 -6.88 -17.05
N VAL A 119 15.29 -7.38 -16.07
CA VAL A 119 14.68 -8.69 -16.11
C VAL A 119 13.22 -8.54 -16.54
N LEU A 120 12.84 -9.31 -17.54
CA LEU A 120 11.47 -9.47 -18.02
C LEU A 120 10.95 -10.80 -17.49
N ALA A 121 10.10 -10.76 -16.46
CA ALA A 121 9.64 -11.95 -15.76
C ALA A 121 8.11 -12.11 -15.88
N GLY A 122 7.68 -13.28 -16.35
CA GLY A 122 6.30 -13.77 -16.29
C GLY A 122 6.25 -15.13 -15.59
N GLN A 123 5.05 -15.70 -15.45
CA GLN A 123 4.77 -16.87 -14.60
C GLN A 123 5.71 -18.07 -14.80
N ASN A 124 6.34 -18.24 -15.97
CA ASN A 124 7.31 -19.30 -16.24
C ASN A 124 8.51 -18.87 -17.12
N ASN A 125 8.62 -17.58 -17.43
CA ASN A 125 9.61 -17.08 -18.38
C ASN A 125 10.35 -15.92 -17.74
N ILE A 126 11.66 -16.06 -17.60
CA ILE A 126 12.53 -14.99 -17.10
C ILE A 126 13.60 -14.74 -18.14
N ASN A 127 13.58 -13.55 -18.72
CA ASN A 127 14.58 -13.10 -19.67
C ASN A 127 15.35 -11.92 -19.06
N PHE A 128 16.58 -11.74 -19.51
CA PHE A 128 17.45 -10.66 -19.09
C PHE A 128 18.05 -9.99 -20.32
N ILE A 129 18.17 -8.67 -20.26
CA ILE A 129 19.03 -7.89 -21.16
C ILE A 129 19.77 -6.84 -20.33
N GLY A 130 21.08 -6.70 -20.55
CA GLY A 130 21.87 -5.72 -19.81
C GLY A 130 23.26 -5.49 -20.39
N VAL A 131 24.03 -4.64 -19.72
CA VAL A 131 25.36 -4.21 -20.13
C VAL A 131 26.32 -4.25 -18.94
N GLU A 132 27.51 -4.81 -19.14
CA GLU A 132 28.57 -4.78 -18.13
C GLU A 132 29.24 -3.41 -18.04
N ASN A 133 29.56 -2.96 -16.83
CA ASN A 133 30.27 -1.70 -16.63
C ASN A 133 31.71 -1.73 -17.15
N ALA A 134 32.44 -2.83 -16.94
CA ALA A 134 33.85 -2.89 -17.29
C ALA A 134 34.05 -3.00 -18.80
N SER A 135 33.47 -4.02 -19.43
CA SER A 135 33.69 -4.30 -20.85
C SER A 135 32.71 -3.61 -21.79
N LYS A 136 31.65 -2.96 -21.27
CA LYS A 136 30.55 -2.38 -22.06
C LYS A 136 29.86 -3.39 -22.99
N LYS A 137 29.95 -4.68 -22.69
CA LYS A 137 29.33 -5.75 -23.47
C LYS A 137 27.85 -5.90 -23.12
N LEU A 138 27.00 -5.86 -24.15
CA LEU A 138 25.61 -6.30 -24.07
C LEU A 138 25.57 -7.81 -23.85
N ALA A 139 24.63 -8.28 -23.03
CA ALA A 139 24.25 -9.68 -23.03
C ALA A 139 22.73 -9.80 -22.94
N ALA A 140 22.20 -10.84 -23.58
CA ALA A 140 20.84 -11.29 -23.39
C ALA A 140 20.87 -12.73 -22.89
N ALA A 141 20.00 -13.08 -21.95
CA ALA A 141 19.94 -14.42 -21.39
C ALA A 141 18.53 -14.82 -21.01
N GLN A 142 18.28 -16.12 -20.99
CA GLN A 142 17.05 -16.70 -20.46
C GLN A 142 17.40 -17.57 -19.26
N TYR A 143 16.62 -17.46 -18.19
CA TYR A 143 16.75 -18.36 -17.05
C TYR A 143 15.97 -19.64 -17.34
N SER A 144 16.65 -20.78 -17.28
CA SER A 144 16.06 -22.10 -17.52
C SER A 144 16.79 -23.14 -16.69
N ASN A 145 16.06 -24.12 -16.15
CA ASN A 145 16.62 -25.21 -15.34
C ASN A 145 17.54 -24.74 -14.20
N GLY A 146 17.17 -23.63 -13.55
CA GLY A 146 17.92 -23.08 -12.41
C GLY A 146 19.19 -22.31 -12.78
N LYS A 147 19.39 -21.98 -14.06
CA LYS A 147 20.60 -21.29 -14.55
C LYS A 147 20.29 -20.23 -15.60
N TRP A 148 21.13 -19.19 -15.66
CA TRP A 148 21.13 -18.25 -16.78
C TRP A 148 21.83 -18.84 -18.00
N VAL A 149 21.12 -18.88 -19.12
CA VAL A 149 21.64 -19.33 -20.41
C VAL A 149 21.74 -18.12 -21.34
N LYS A 150 22.97 -17.79 -21.73
CA LYS A 150 23.25 -16.65 -22.62
C LYS A 150 22.74 -16.93 -24.04
N ILE A 151 22.03 -15.97 -24.61
CA ILE A 151 21.49 -15.97 -25.97
C ILE A 151 22.42 -15.19 -26.91
N LEU A 152 22.93 -14.03 -26.44
CA LEU A 152 23.85 -13.15 -27.15
C LEU A 152 24.85 -12.54 -26.17
#